data_AF-A0A2N8TFF8-F1
#
_entry.id   AF-A0A2N8TFF8-F1
#
_cell.length_a   1.000
_cell.length_b   1.000
_cell.length_c   1.000
_cell.angle_alpha   90.00
_cell.angle_beta   90.00
_cell.angle_gamma   90.00
#
_symmetry.space_group_name_H-M   'P 1'
#
loop_
_entity.id
_entity.type
_entity.pdbx_description
1 polymer ?
#
loop_
_entity_poly.entity_id
_entity_poly.type
_entity_poly.pdbx_seq_one_letter_code
_entity_poly.pdbx_strand_id
1 'polypeptide(L)' 'MSKPLTCDVVVVGAGVVGAATALYATRAGLDAVVVDRGPVAGGTTGAGEGNLLVSDKEPGPELELALLS' A
#
# COMPACT_ATOMS: atom_id res chain seq x y z
N MET A 1 -25.32 -21.38 3.20
CA MET A 1 -24.94 -20.01 3.63
C MET A 1 -23.49 -20.05 4.06
N SER A 2 -22.64 -19.14 3.58
CA SER A 2 -21.24 -19.04 4.02
C SER A 2 -21.19 -18.55 5.47
N LYS A 3 -20.26 -19.08 6.26
CA LYS A 3 -20.04 -18.67 7.66
C LYS A 3 -19.44 -17.25 7.67
N PRO A 4 -19.85 -16.34 8.57
CA PRO A 4 -19.21 -15.05 8.70
C PRO A 4 -17.73 -15.23 9.07
N LEU A 5 -16.86 -14.52 8.35
CA LEU A 5 -15.46 -14.41 8.70
C LEU A 5 -15.32 -13.44 9.87
N THR A 6 -14.51 -13.81 10.86
CA THR A 6 -14.14 -12.97 12.00
C THR A 6 -12.64 -12.71 11.90
N CYS A 7 -12.23 -11.46 12.06
CA CYS A 7 -10.83 -11.05 12.15
C CYS A 7 -10.76 -9.78 13.01
N ASP A 8 -9.55 -9.41 13.45
CA ASP A 8 -9.34 -8.19 14.23
C ASP A 8 -9.33 -6.94 13.32
N VAL A 9 -8.85 -7.09 12.08
CA VAL A 9 -8.71 -6.00 11.11
C VAL A 9 -9.16 -6.42 9.72
N VAL A 10 -9.95 -5.57 9.06
CA VAL A 10 -10.22 -5.68 7.62
C VAL A 10 -9.54 -4.52 6.89
N VAL A 11 -8.69 -4.82 5.92
CA VAL A 11 -8.06 -3.84 5.04
C VAL A 11 -8.77 -3.86 3.69
N VAL A 12 -9.30 -2.70 3.28
CA VAL A 12 -9.97 -2.54 1.98
C VAL A 12 -8.98 -1.95 0.99
N GLY A 13 -8.60 -2.74 -0.01
CA GLY A 13 -7.61 -2.44 -1.03
C GLY A 13 -6.34 -3.28 -0.88
N ALA A 14 -5.97 -4.00 -1.94
CA ALA A 14 -4.77 -4.82 -2.07
C ALA A 14 -3.69 -4.14 -2.93
N GLY A 15 -3.63 -2.81 -2.91
CA GLY A 15 -2.47 -2.03 -3.36
C GLY A 15 -1.33 -2.05 -2.33
N VAL A 16 -0.20 -1.42 -2.64
CA VAL A 16 1.01 -1.43 -1.78
C VAL A 16 0.74 -0.95 -0.36
N VAL A 17 -0.09 0.08 -0.19
CA VAL A 17 -0.46 0.61 1.13
C VAL A 17 -1.29 -0.40 1.93
N GLY A 18 -2.27 -1.04 1.30
CA GLY A 18 -3.09 -2.04 1.96
C GLY A 18 -2.32 -3.31 2.31
N ALA A 19 -1.46 -3.78 1.40
CA ALA A 19 -0.54 -4.89 1.66
C ALA A 19 0.41 -4.58 2.82
N ALA A 20 1.00 -3.38 2.86
CA ALA A 20 1.84 -2.95 3.97
C ALA A 20 1.06 -2.86 5.28
N THR A 21 -0.16 -2.32 5.25
CA THR A 21 -1.04 -2.23 6.43
C THR A 21 -1.32 -3.62 7.00
N ALA A 22 -1.71 -4.58 6.16
CA ALA A 22 -1.94 -5.97 6.58
C ALA A 22 -0.68 -6.64 7.12
N LEU A 23 0.47 -6.41 6.50
CA LEU A 23 1.77 -6.90 6.98
C LEU A 23 2.10 -6.38 8.38
N TYR A 24 1.90 -5.09 8.65
CA TYR A 24 2.19 -4.53 9.97
C TYR A 24 1.14 -4.92 11.02
N ALA A 25 -0.13 -5.04 10.65
CA ALA A 25 -1.17 -5.56 11.54
C ALA A 25 -0.88 -7.01 11.97
N THR A 26 -0.53 -7.88 11.00
CA THR A 26 -0.15 -9.27 11.31
C THR A 26 1.12 -9.37 12.14
N ARG A 27 2.12 -8.52 11.89
CA ARG A 27 3.33 -8.42 12.74
C ARG A 27 3.03 -7.95 14.17
N ALA A 28 1.95 -7.20 14.38
CA ALA A 28 1.47 -6.81 15.70
C ALA A 28 0.63 -7.92 16.38
N GLY A 29 0.45 -9.08 15.75
CA GLY A 29 -0.29 -10.22 16.30
C GLY A 29 -1.79 -10.20 16.02
N LEU A 30 -2.27 -9.32 15.13
CA LEU A 30 -3.68 -9.23 14.75
C LEU A 30 -4.00 -10.17 13.59
N ASP A 31 -5.18 -10.78 13.61
CA ASP A 31 -5.74 -11.47 12.44
C ASP A 31 -6.27 -10.43 11.44
N ALA A 32 -5.65 -10.35 10.26
CA ALA A 32 -5.96 -9.35 9.25
C ALA A 32 -6.46 -9.99 7.96
N VAL A 33 -7.60 -9.50 7.46
CA VAL A 33 -8.18 -9.89 6.18
C VAL A 33 -8.07 -8.73 5.20
N VAL A 34 -7.54 -8.98 4.00
CA VAL A 34 -7.51 -8.00 2.90
C VAL A 34 -8.61 -8.31 1.91
N VAL A 35 -9.37 -7.30 1.52
CA VAL A 35 -10.39 -7.39 0.46
C VAL A 35 -10.08 -6.38 -0.63
N ASP A 36 -10.17 -6.81 -1.89
CA ASP A 36 -10.06 -5.93 -3.06
C ASP A 36 -11.17 -6.27 -4.06
N ARG A 37 -11.52 -5.30 -4.89
CA ARG A 37 -12.48 -5.46 -5.99
C ARG A 37 -11.86 -6.16 -7.20
N GLY A 38 -10.54 -6.08 -7.35
CA GLY A 38 -9.77 -6.63 -8.48
C GLY A 38 -8.60 -7.50 -8.02
N PRO A 39 -7.64 -7.79 -8.92
CA PRO A 39 -6.45 -8.54 -8.56
C PRO A 39 -5.55 -7.73 -7.62
N VAL A 40 -4.72 -8.43 -6.85
CA VAL A 40 -3.68 -7.81 -6.01
C VAL A 40 -2.82 -6.87 -6.87
N ALA A 41 -2.57 -5.67 -6.36
CA ALA A 41 -1.89 -4.58 -7.07
C ALA A 41 -2.54 -4.15 -8.40
N GLY A 42 -3.78 -4.55 -8.71
CA GLY A 42 -4.43 -4.24 -9.99
C GLY A 42 -4.77 -2.77 -10.26
N GLY A 43 -4.57 -1.89 -9.28
CA GLY A 43 -4.73 -0.44 -9.41
C GLY A 43 -3.41 0.27 -9.72
N THR A 44 -3.26 1.47 -9.17
CA THR A 44 -2.06 2.31 -9.36
C THR A 44 -0.75 1.63 -8.95
N THR A 45 -0.79 0.74 -7.96
CA THR A 45 0.40 -0.03 -7.54
C THR A 45 1.02 -0.85 -8.67
N GLY A 46 0.22 -1.60 -9.44
CA GLY A 46 0.71 -2.41 -10.54
C GLY A 46 0.88 -1.64 -11.85
N ALA A 47 0.26 -0.47 -11.97
CA ALA A 47 0.42 0.43 -13.11
C ALA A 47 1.64 1.37 -13.00
N GLY A 48 2.23 1.50 -11.81
CA GLY A 48 3.40 2.34 -11.58
C GLY A 48 4.69 1.71 -12.14
N GLU A 49 5.73 2.52 -12.30
CA GLU A 49 7.02 2.10 -12.87
C GLU A 49 7.80 1.11 -11.98
N GLY A 50 7.40 0.94 -10.72
CA GLY A 50 8.09 0.08 -9.75
C GLY A 50 9.40 0.66 -9.22
N ASN A 51 9.68 1.94 -9.53
CA ASN A 51 10.87 2.64 -9.07
C ASN A 51 10.79 2.94 -7.56
N LEU A 52 11.86 2.62 -6.82
CA LEU A 52 12.06 3.03 -5.43
C LEU A 52 13.11 4.14 -5.41
N LEU A 53 12.64 5.39 -5.42
CA LEU A 53 13.49 6.57 -5.56
C LEU A 53 13.53 7.36 -4.25
N VAL A 54 14.71 7.87 -3.91
CA VAL A 54 14.86 8.88 -2.85
C VAL A 54 14.42 10.25 -3.37
N SER A 55 14.68 10.54 -4.65
CA SER A 55 14.18 11.70 -5.39
C SER A 55 14.07 11.31 -6.86
N ASP A 56 12.97 11.70 -7.51
CA ASP A 56 12.79 11.62 -8.97
C ASP A 56 13.25 12.90 -9.68
N LYS A 57 13.59 13.95 -8.92
CA LYS A 57 13.97 15.24 -9.47
C LYS A 57 15.46 15.32 -9.74
N GLU A 58 15.79 15.82 -10.92
CA GLU A 58 17.16 16.19 -11.26
C GLU A 58 17.69 17.30 -10.33
N PRO A 59 19.02 17.40 -10.14
CA PRO A 59 19.60 18.53 -9.41
C PRO A 59 19.18 19.87 -10.03
N GLY A 60 18.68 20.78 -9.19
CA GLY A 60 18.27 22.12 -9.62
C GLY A 60 17.03 22.64 -8.89
N PRO A 61 16.36 23.67 -9.44
CA PRO A 61 15.28 24.38 -8.76
C PRO A 61 14.12 23.48 -8.31
N GLU A 62 13.82 22.42 -9.05
CA GLU A 62 12.74 21.49 -8.71
C GLU A 62 13.07 20.63 -7.48
N LEU A 63 14.33 20.19 -7.35
CA LEU A 63 14.81 19.50 -6.16
C LEU A 63 14.88 20.46 -4.96
N GLU A 64 15.38 21.68 -5.16
CA GLU A 64 15.46 22.69 -4.09
C GLU A 64 14.08 23.01 -3.50
N LEU A 65 13.05 23.15 -4.35
CA LEU A 65 11.67 23.36 -3.91
C LEU A 65 11.11 22.16 -3.14
N ALA A 66 11.38 20.94 -3.58
CA ALA A 66 10.89 19.71 -2.92
C ALA A 66 11.48 19.51 -1.52
N LEU A 67 12.68 20.04 -1.23
CA LEU A 67 13.32 19.93 0.09
C LEU A 67 12.79 20.93 1.13
N LEU A 68 11.98 21.92 0.72
CA LEU A 68 11.43 22.95 1.61
C LEU A 68 10.07 22.58 2.24
N SER A 69 9.49 21.42 1.88
CA SER A 69 8.19 20.93 2.37
C SER A 69 8.29 19.86 3.45
#